data_AF-A0A084AIA8-F1
#
_entry.id   AF-A0A084AIA8-F1
#
_cell.length_a   1.000
_cell.length_b   1.000
_cell.length_c   1.000
_cell.angle_alpha   90.00
_cell.angle_beta   90.00
_cell.angle_gamma   90.00
#
_symmetry.space_group_name_H-M   'P 1'
#
loop_
_entity.id
_entity.type
_entity.pdbx_description
1 polymer ?
#
loop_
_entity_poly.entity_id
_entity_poly.type
_entity_poly.pdbx_seq_one_letter_code
_entity_poly.pdbx_strand_id
1 'polypeptide(L)'
;MATPPVAFNRLKQIATDNSMLKAVISESTPEGAAGPTYKFACNSTIVQHLVPTSALNKARGGTETQTKEPYIETSADGDATDGKAHVGRRGMHSATGAYWDEKKDGMWTFKYDGGEAKGLDVVIMLIWVAI
;
A
#
# COMPACT_ATOMS: atom_id res chain seq x y z
N MET A 1 -14.28 16.09 -5.85
CA MET A 1 -13.06 15.35 -6.23
C MET A 1 -13.23 14.97 -7.69
N ALA A 2 -12.26 15.28 -8.55
CA ALA A 2 -12.36 14.99 -9.98
C ALA A 2 -12.56 13.49 -10.23
N THR A 3 -13.28 13.16 -11.31
CA THR A 3 -13.38 11.78 -11.77
C THR A 3 -12.02 11.35 -12.33
N PRO A 4 -11.49 10.17 -11.98
CA PRO A 4 -10.24 9.70 -12.55
C PRO A 4 -10.36 9.51 -14.08
N PRO A 5 -9.26 9.71 -14.82
CA PRO A 5 -9.25 9.54 -16.28
C PRO A 5 -9.43 8.09 -16.74
N VAL A 6 -9.31 7.13 -15.81
CA VAL A 6 -9.59 5.70 -16.01
C VAL A 6 -10.59 5.25 -14.95
N ALA A 7 -11.57 4.43 -15.33
CA ALA A 7 -12.64 4.00 -14.43
C ALA A 7 -12.11 3.28 -13.17
N PHE A 8 -12.74 3.50 -12.01
CA PHE A 8 -12.28 2.93 -10.73
C PHE A 8 -12.10 1.42 -10.72
N ASN A 9 -13.03 0.66 -11.33
CA ASN A 9 -12.92 -0.80 -11.42
C ASN A 9 -11.68 -1.22 -12.22
N ARG A 10 -11.35 -0.45 -13.25
CA ARG A 10 -10.17 -0.68 -14.08
C ARG A 10 -8.89 -0.28 -13.35
N LEU A 11 -8.89 0.83 -12.61
CA LEU A 11 -7.78 1.21 -11.74
C LEU A 11 -7.41 0.11 -10.73
N LYS A 12 -8.41 -0.54 -10.09
CA LYS A 12 -8.16 -1.68 -9.18
C LYS A 12 -7.47 -2.85 -9.87
N GLN A 13 -7.84 -3.16 -11.12
CA GLN A 13 -7.23 -4.25 -11.88
C GLN A 13 -5.77 -3.96 -12.24
N ILE A 14 -5.49 -2.76 -12.74
CA ILE A 14 -4.12 -2.41 -13.19
C ILE A 14 -3.19 -2.05 -12.03
N ALA A 15 -3.73 -1.72 -10.84
CA ALA A 15 -2.94 -1.46 -9.65
C ALA A 15 -2.16 -2.69 -9.16
N THR A 16 -2.62 -3.90 -9.50
CA THR A 16 -1.88 -5.14 -9.19
C THR A 16 -0.82 -5.48 -10.22
N ASP A 17 -0.75 -4.76 -11.33
CA ASP A 17 0.22 -4.99 -12.41
C ASP A 17 1.45 -4.10 -12.26
N ASN A 18 2.63 -4.66 -12.57
CA ASN A 18 3.92 -3.94 -12.61
C ASN A 18 4.00 -2.84 -13.68
N SER A 19 2.92 -2.62 -14.43
CA SER A 19 2.82 -1.70 -15.56
C SER A 19 1.74 -0.63 -15.37
N MET A 20 1.28 -0.38 -14.14
CA MET A 20 0.21 0.58 -13.83
C MET A 20 0.36 1.92 -14.57
N LEU A 21 1.54 2.55 -14.54
CA LEU A 21 1.80 3.81 -15.24
C LEU A 21 1.60 3.71 -16.75
N LYS A 22 2.04 2.59 -17.36
CA LYS A 22 1.84 2.36 -18.80
C LYS A 22 0.36 2.22 -19.13
N ALA A 23 -0.38 1.48 -18.30
CA ALA A 23 -1.80 1.26 -18.49
C ALA A 23 -2.61 2.57 -18.35
N VAL A 24 -2.38 3.36 -17.29
CA VAL A 24 -3.11 4.62 -17.12
C VAL A 24 -2.79 5.63 -18.21
N ILE A 25 -1.53 5.73 -18.67
CA ILE A 25 -1.17 6.62 -19.78
C ILE A 25 -1.88 6.18 -21.07
N SER A 26 -1.85 4.88 -21.39
CA SER A 26 -2.46 4.37 -22.62
C SER A 26 -3.97 4.53 -22.63
N GLU A 27 -4.65 4.26 -21.51
CA GLU A 27 -6.12 4.29 -21.43
C GLU A 27 -6.68 5.70 -21.24
N SER A 28 -5.88 6.66 -20.78
CA SER A 28 -6.29 8.06 -20.62
C SER A 28 -5.97 8.96 -21.81
N THR A 29 -5.19 8.47 -22.78
CA THR A 29 -4.82 9.24 -23.98
C THR A 29 -5.86 9.02 -25.07
N PRO A 30 -6.63 10.05 -25.48
CA PRO A 30 -7.64 9.91 -26.53
C PRO A 30 -7.04 9.54 -27.88
N GLU A 31 -7.78 8.80 -28.71
CA GLU A 31 -7.39 8.53 -30.09
C GLU A 31 -7.22 9.84 -30.88
N GLY A 32 -6.10 9.98 -31.59
CA GLY A 32 -5.77 11.19 -32.35
C GLY A 32 -5.23 12.35 -31.51
N ALA A 33 -5.03 12.17 -30.20
CA ALA A 33 -4.37 13.18 -29.37
C ALA A 33 -2.88 13.31 -29.75
N ALA A 34 -2.38 14.55 -29.76
CA ALA A 34 -0.97 14.85 -30.03
C ALA A 34 -0.03 14.40 -28.89
N GLY A 35 -0.58 13.97 -27.75
CA GLY A 35 0.15 13.46 -26.60
C GLY A 35 -0.77 13.18 -25.42
N PRO A 36 -0.23 12.72 -24.29
CA PRO A 36 -1.00 12.48 -23.07
C PRO A 36 -1.66 13.77 -22.57
N THR A 37 -2.92 13.66 -22.13
CA THR A 37 -3.72 14.77 -21.60
C THR A 37 -3.57 14.96 -20.09
N TYR A 38 -2.85 14.06 -19.43
CA TYR A 38 -2.59 14.08 -17.99
C TYR A 38 -1.13 13.76 -17.70
N LYS A 39 -0.62 14.35 -16.62
CA LYS A 39 0.58 13.90 -15.91
C LYS A 39 0.16 12.95 -14.79
N PHE A 40 0.93 11.88 -14.58
CA PHE A 40 0.63 10.89 -13.54
C PHE A 40 1.79 10.77 -12.56
N ALA A 41 1.45 10.58 -11.27
CA ALA A 41 2.38 10.11 -10.26
C ALA A 41 1.79 8.88 -9.56
N CYS A 42 2.59 7.84 -9.38
CA CYS A 42 2.20 6.64 -8.68
C CYS A 42 3.16 6.42 -7.50
N ASN A 43 2.61 6.40 -6.29
CA ASN A 43 3.30 6.01 -5.08
C ASN A 43 2.84 4.60 -4.68
N SER A 44 3.80 3.73 -4.35
CA SER A 44 3.53 2.41 -3.78
C SER A 44 4.26 2.30 -2.45
N THR A 45 3.51 2.03 -1.39
CA THR A 45 4.01 1.88 -0.02
C THR A 45 3.81 0.44 0.42
N ILE A 46 4.88 -0.20 0.88
CA ILE A 46 4.85 -1.57 1.43
C ILE A 46 5.15 -1.48 2.92
N VAL A 47 4.25 -2.01 3.75
CA VAL A 47 4.38 -2.04 5.21
C VAL A 47 4.48 -3.48 5.67
N GLN A 48 5.59 -3.81 6.33
CA GLN A 48 5.70 -5.09 6.99
C GLN A 48 4.94 -5.09 8.31
N HIS A 49 4.12 -6.12 8.51
CA HIS A 49 3.49 -6.43 9.81
C HIS A 49 4.58 -6.75 10.84
N LEU A 50 4.28 -6.59 12.12
CA LEU A 50 5.26 -6.86 13.18
C LEU A 50 5.57 -8.35 13.22
N VAL A 51 6.79 -8.74 12.85
CA VAL A 51 7.20 -10.14 13.02
C VAL A 51 7.22 -10.47 14.52
N PRO A 52 6.56 -11.55 14.97
CA PRO A 52 6.72 -12.02 16.34
C PRO A 52 8.22 -12.25 16.60
N THR A 53 8.77 -11.67 17.67
CA THR A 53 10.20 -11.81 18.03
C THR A 53 10.62 -13.27 18.22
N SER A 54 9.68 -14.16 18.54
CA SER A 54 9.87 -15.62 18.57
C SER A 54 10.30 -16.22 17.22
N ALA A 55 9.95 -15.58 16.09
CA ALA A 55 10.37 -16.01 14.75
C ALA A 55 11.73 -15.41 14.32
N LEU A 56 12.19 -14.31 14.95
CA LEU A 56 13.54 -13.75 14.72
C LEU A 56 14.64 -14.52 15.48
N ASN A 57 14.30 -15.14 16.62
CA ASN A 57 15.26 -15.85 17.47
C ASN A 57 15.48 -17.31 17.09
N LYS A 58 14.98 -17.77 15.93
CA LYS A 58 15.41 -19.08 15.41
C LYS A 58 16.85 -18.96 14.93
N ALA A 59 17.78 -19.18 15.87
CA ALA A 59 19.21 -19.16 15.64
C ALA A 59 19.52 -19.92 14.35
N ARG A 60 20.10 -19.22 13.37
CA ARG A 60 20.81 -19.86 12.26
C ARG A 60 21.91 -20.67 12.93
N GLY A 61 21.77 -22.00 12.87
CA GLY A 61 22.54 -23.00 13.61
C GLY A 61 23.90 -22.52 14.12
N GLY A 62 23.99 -22.39 15.44
CA GLY A 62 25.19 -22.07 16.19
C GLY A 62 24.84 -22.16 17.67
N THR A 63 25.26 -23.26 18.29
CA THR A 63 25.17 -23.55 19.72
C THR A 63 25.61 -22.36 20.57
N GLU A 64 24.73 -21.89 21.46
CA GLU A 64 25.01 -21.68 22.88
C GLU A 64 23.77 -21.14 23.61
N THR A 65 23.40 -21.85 24.68
CA THR A 65 22.24 -21.59 25.52
C THR A 65 22.54 -20.40 26.43
N GLN A 66 21.81 -19.29 26.29
CA GLN A 66 21.65 -18.32 27.39
C GLN A 66 20.18 -18.14 27.71
N THR A 67 19.84 -18.60 28.92
CA THR A 67 18.56 -18.47 29.60
C THR A 67 18.33 -17.00 29.98
N LYS A 68 17.76 -16.22 29.07
CA LYS A 68 17.03 -15.00 29.42
C LYS A 68 15.69 -15.03 28.70
N GLU A 69 14.63 -15.18 29.50
CA GLU A 69 13.25 -14.99 29.04
C GLU A 69 13.12 -13.59 28.42
N PRO A 70 12.74 -13.46 27.15
CA PRO A 70 12.52 -12.16 26.53
C PRO A 70 11.18 -11.59 27.03
N TYR A 71 11.23 -10.67 28.00
CA TYR A 71 10.09 -9.84 28.38
C TYR A 71 9.83 -8.79 27.31
N ILE A 72 8.61 -8.75 26.78
CA ILE A 72 8.13 -7.76 25.82
C ILE A 72 7.07 -6.91 26.52
N GLU A 73 7.33 -5.61 26.71
CA GLU A 73 6.27 -4.61 26.91
C GLU A 73 5.67 -4.25 25.55
N THR A 74 4.72 -5.06 25.10
CA THR A 74 3.75 -4.60 24.09
C THR A 74 2.72 -3.78 24.83
N SER A 75 2.55 -2.50 24.44
CA SER A 75 1.39 -1.72 24.84
C SER A 75 0.14 -2.53 24.51
N ALA A 76 -0.56 -2.95 25.57
CA ALA A 76 -1.82 -3.67 25.49
C ALA A 76 -2.89 -2.71 24.99
N ASP A 77 -3.04 -2.61 23.67
CA ASP A 77 -4.27 -2.13 23.06
C ASP A 77 -4.40 -2.71 21.66
N GLY A 78 -5.04 -3.87 21.62
CA GLY A 78 -5.33 -4.64 20.42
C GLY A 78 -5.91 -6.00 20.78
N ASP A 79 -6.88 -6.04 21.70
CA ASP A 79 -7.68 -7.25 21.93
C ASP A 79 -8.51 -7.51 20.66
N ALA A 80 -8.13 -8.53 19.91
CA ALA A 80 -8.96 -9.07 18.84
C ALA A 80 -9.94 -10.06 19.47
N THR A 81 -11.23 -9.75 19.39
CA THR A 81 -12.34 -10.49 20.03
C THR A 81 -12.56 -11.92 19.50
N ASP A 82 -11.66 -12.45 18.66
CA ASP A 82 -11.80 -13.76 18.02
C ASP A 82 -10.79 -14.82 18.49
N GLY A 83 -9.86 -14.46 19.38
CA GLY A 83 -8.88 -15.39 19.96
C GLY A 83 -7.86 -15.96 18.99
N LYS A 84 -7.70 -15.39 17.78
CA LYS A 84 -6.70 -15.84 16.79
C LYS A 84 -5.40 -15.07 16.91
N ALA A 85 -4.31 -15.73 16.53
CA ALA A 85 -2.99 -15.11 16.45
C ALA A 85 -2.99 -14.01 15.38
N HIS A 86 -3.06 -12.75 15.80
CA HIS A 86 -2.84 -11.61 14.93
C HIS A 86 -1.38 -11.15 15.02
N VAL A 87 -0.74 -11.10 13.86
CA VAL A 87 0.53 -10.38 13.68
C VAL A 87 0.19 -8.89 13.86
N GLY A 88 0.73 -8.26 14.89
CA GLY A 88 0.42 -6.86 15.20
C GLY A 88 0.69 -5.95 14.00
N ARG A 89 -0.30 -5.18 13.57
CA ARG A 89 -0.09 -4.16 12.53
C ARG A 89 0.47 -2.92 13.21
N ARG A 90 1.56 -2.33 12.70
CA ARG A 90 1.93 -0.98 13.12
C ARG A 90 0.81 -0.03 12.67
N GLY A 91 0.39 0.89 13.52
CA GLY A 91 -0.49 1.97 13.07
C GLY A 91 0.23 2.79 12.00
N MET A 92 -0.37 2.93 10.81
CA MET A 92 0.12 3.81 9.75
C MET A 92 -1.03 4.65 9.23
N HIS A 93 -0.88 5.97 9.28
CA HIS A 93 -1.78 6.93 8.68
C HIS A 93 -1.05 7.64 7.54
N SER A 94 -1.68 7.71 6.36
CA SER A 94 -1.17 8.43 5.20
C SER A 94 -2.26 9.33 4.64
N ALA A 95 -1.90 10.59 4.42
CA ALA A 95 -2.76 11.59 3.80
C ALA A 95 -1.91 12.51 2.92
N THR A 96 -2.50 12.94 1.80
CA THR A 96 -1.87 13.84 0.84
C THR A 96 -2.75 15.06 0.65
N GLY A 97 -2.18 16.25 0.72
CA GLY A 97 -2.82 17.51 0.33
C GLY A 97 -2.21 18.04 -0.95
N ALA A 98 -3.00 18.73 -1.77
CA ALA A 98 -2.54 19.35 -3.01
C ALA A 98 -3.25 20.68 -3.27
N TYR A 99 -2.56 21.59 -3.97
CA TYR A 99 -3.14 22.80 -4.53
C TYR A 99 -3.21 22.62 -6.06
N TRP A 100 -4.43 22.45 -6.58
CA TRP A 100 -4.68 21.98 -7.95
C TRP A 100 -6.07 22.38 -8.46
N ASP A 101 -6.41 22.06 -9.71
CA ASP A 101 -7.77 22.24 -10.25
C ASP A 101 -8.70 21.15 -9.70
N GLU A 102 -9.59 21.49 -8.76
CA GLU A 102 -10.51 20.55 -8.10
C GLU A 102 -11.44 19.78 -9.05
N LYS A 103 -11.64 20.29 -10.28
CA LYS A 103 -12.52 19.68 -11.28
C LYS A 103 -11.79 18.70 -12.20
N LYS A 104 -10.47 18.84 -12.35
CA LYS A 104 -9.68 18.08 -13.33
C LYS A 104 -8.62 17.19 -12.68
N ASP A 105 -8.07 17.63 -11.57
CA ASP A 105 -6.98 16.99 -10.88
C ASP A 105 -7.50 16.17 -9.69
N GLY A 106 -6.79 15.10 -9.35
CA GLY A 106 -7.24 14.25 -8.28
C GLY A 106 -6.26 13.16 -7.89
N MET A 107 -6.67 12.43 -6.86
CA MET A 107 -5.95 11.26 -6.36
C MET A 107 -6.91 10.10 -6.12
N TRP A 108 -6.36 8.90 -6.20
CA TRP A 108 -7.04 7.66 -5.86
C TRP A 108 -6.08 6.79 -5.06
N THR A 109 -6.58 6.24 -3.94
CA THR A 109 -5.81 5.34 -3.07
C THR A 109 -6.45 3.97 -3.04
N PHE A 110 -5.62 2.94 -3.10
CA PHE A 110 -6.03 1.54 -3.08
C PHE A 110 -5.13 0.74 -2.14
N LYS A 111 -5.77 -0.01 -1.24
CA LYS A 111 -5.09 -1.00 -0.41
C LYS A 111 -5.20 -2.35 -1.12
N TYR A 112 -4.05 -2.97 -1.41
CA TYR A 112 -3.98 -4.29 -2.01
C TYR A 112 -3.94 -5.36 -0.92
N ASP A 113 -4.99 -6.18 -0.88
CA ASP A 113 -5.17 -7.17 0.18
C ASP A 113 -4.31 -8.44 -0.01
N GLY A 114 -3.76 -8.68 -1.21
CA GLY A 114 -2.95 -9.87 -1.48
C GLY A 114 -1.61 -9.92 -0.73
N GLY A 115 -1.18 -8.83 -0.10
CA GLY A 115 -0.03 -8.79 0.79
C GLY A 115 -0.30 -9.39 2.17
N GLU A 116 -1.57 -9.44 2.61
CA GLU A 116 -1.92 -9.73 4.01
C GLU A 116 -1.44 -11.13 4.44
N ALA A 117 -1.67 -12.14 3.60
CA ALA A 117 -1.21 -13.51 3.84
C ALA A 117 0.33 -13.65 3.86
N LYS A 118 1.06 -12.62 3.39
CA LYS A 118 2.52 -12.54 3.43
C LYS A 118 3.03 -11.67 4.59
N GLY A 119 2.15 -11.21 5.47
CA GLY A 119 2.52 -10.31 6.57
C GLY A 119 2.86 -8.90 6.09
N LEU A 120 2.27 -8.46 4.98
CA LEU A 120 2.53 -7.15 4.37
C LEU A 120 1.20 -6.43 4.09
N ASP A 121 1.18 -5.11 4.25
CA ASP A 121 0.17 -4.26 3.62
C ASP A 121 0.80 -3.52 2.44
N VAL A 122 0.12 -3.47 1.30
CA VAL A 122 0.55 -2.67 0.15
C VAL A 122 -0.51 -1.61 -0.12
N VAL A 123 -0.10 -0.34 -0.14
CA VAL A 123 -0.96 0.81 -0.42
C VAL A 123 -0.44 1.53 -1.65
N ILE A 124 -1.32 1.72 -2.63
CA ILE A 124 -1.02 2.36 -3.91
C ILE A 124 -1.80 3.66 -3.97
N MET A 125 -1.13 4.76 -4.32
CA MET A 125 -1.74 6.06 -4.54
C MET A 125 -1.40 6.53 -5.96
N LEU A 126 -2.43 6.76 -6.75
CA LEU A 126 -2.34 7.40 -8.07
C LEU A 126 -2.77 8.86 -7.95
N ILE A 127 -1.97 9.76 -8.52
CA ILE A 127 -2.30 11.16 -8.73
C ILE A 127 -2.37 11.41 -10.23
N TRP A 128 -3.37 12.17 -10.68
CA TRP A 128 -3.45 12.70 -12.04
C TRP A 128 -3.58 14.21 -12.02
N VAL A 129 -2.91 14.87 -12.96
CA VAL A 129 -2.94 16.32 -13.17
C VAL A 129 -3.21 16.59 -14.64
N ALA A 130 -4.30 17.27 -14.98
CA ALA A 130 -4.63 17.60 -16.36
C ALA A 130 -3.63 18.60 -16.96
N ILE A 131 -3.41 18.51 -18.28
CA ILE A 131 -2.54 19.41 -19.06
C ILE A 131 -3.39 20.40 -19.87
#